data_AF-A0A497DC44-F1
#
_entry.id   AF-A0A497DC44-F1
#
_cell.length_a   1.000
_cell.length_b   1.000
_cell.length_c   1.000
_cell.angle_alpha   90.00
_cell.angle_beta   90.00
_cell.angle_gamma   90.00
#
_symmetry.space_group_name_H-M   'P 1'
#
loop_
_entity.id
_entity.type
_entity.pdbx_description
1 polymer ?
#
loop_
_entity_poly.entity_id
_entity_poly.type
_entity_poly.pdbx_seq_one_letter_code
_entity_poly.pdbx_strand_id
1 'polypeptide(L)'
;MKAINPGLIEYLRSSSKLKFSFNKRSIPRRLIILIDAFAIVAAFLFAYYLRFSFNLDSFILVVALKQSLLALIVYLAFEVLFRSFAGLTNRTTIQDILRVFISTTCSVAVLMLITFLSSHLAWQFDLINIPRSILLIHYISVLILWSILRIVFKAKG
;
A
#
# COMPACT_ATOMS: atom_id res chain seq x y z
N MET A 1 5.22 12.27 -62.94
CA MET A 1 4.62 12.11 -61.60
C MET A 1 4.87 10.68 -61.14
N LYS A 2 5.76 10.47 -60.15
CA LYS A 2 6.23 9.13 -59.75
C LYS A 2 5.27 8.54 -58.71
N ALA A 3 4.63 7.42 -59.05
CA ALA A 3 3.64 6.75 -58.20
C ALA A 3 4.28 6.31 -56.87
N ILE A 4 3.65 6.71 -55.76
CA ILE A 4 4.08 6.33 -54.41
C ILE A 4 3.80 4.83 -54.24
N ASN A 5 4.83 4.08 -53.87
CA ASN A 5 4.77 2.63 -53.72
C ASN A 5 3.79 2.24 -52.59
N PRO A 6 2.79 1.38 -52.84
CA PRO A 6 1.80 0.98 -51.84
C PRO A 6 2.43 0.31 -50.60
N GLY A 7 3.57 -0.37 -50.74
CA GLY A 7 4.28 -0.95 -49.61
C GLY A 7 4.84 0.08 -48.62
N LEU A 8 5.16 1.30 -49.10
CA LEU A 8 5.62 2.39 -48.23
C LEU A 8 4.48 2.93 -47.35
N ILE A 9 3.26 2.96 -47.88
CA ILE A 9 2.06 3.39 -47.15
C ILE A 9 1.70 2.36 -46.07
N GLU A 10 1.87 1.07 -46.35
CA GLU A 10 1.65 -0.01 -45.38
C GLU A 10 2.72 -0.03 -44.28
N TYR A 11 3.98 0.24 -44.63
CA TYR A 11 5.07 0.37 -43.67
C TYR A 11 4.87 1.58 -42.74
N LEU A 12 4.46 2.74 -43.28
CA LEU A 12 4.13 3.92 -42.48
C LEU A 12 2.89 3.69 -41.59
N ARG A 13 1.89 2.94 -42.08
CA ARG A 13 0.72 2.51 -41.28
C ARG A 13 1.12 1.55 -40.15
N SER A 14 2.06 0.64 -40.39
CA SER A 14 2.61 -0.27 -39.37
C SER A 14 3.45 0.46 -38.32
N SER A 15 4.27 1.43 -38.74
CA SER A 15 5.09 2.25 -37.84
C SER A 15 4.25 3.15 -36.92
N SER A 16 3.03 3.53 -37.35
CA SER A 16 2.07 4.25 -36.49
C SER A 16 1.41 3.39 -35.39
N LYS A 17 1.58 2.07 -35.42
CA LYS A 17 1.17 1.15 -34.33
C LYS A 17 2.17 1.12 -33.17
N LEU A 18 3.36 1.70 -33.33
CA LEU A 18 4.22 2.11 -32.21
C LEU A 18 3.72 3.44 -31.62
N LYS A 19 2.40 3.56 -31.42
CA LYS A 19 1.86 4.50 -30.45
C LYS A 19 2.27 3.99 -29.09
N PHE A 20 3.47 4.41 -28.68
CA PHE A 20 3.83 4.60 -27.29
C PHE A 20 2.64 5.29 -26.65
N SER A 21 1.85 4.49 -25.93
CA SER A 21 0.63 4.92 -25.32
C SER A 21 1.00 5.82 -24.15
N PHE A 22 1.31 7.08 -24.44
CA PHE A 22 1.13 8.19 -23.52
C PHE A 22 -0.38 8.38 -23.36
N ASN A 23 -1.00 7.36 -22.75
CA ASN A 23 -2.41 7.37 -22.44
C ASN A 23 -2.61 8.37 -21.31
N LYS A 24 -3.61 9.22 -21.47
CA LYS A 24 -4.09 10.23 -20.52
C LYS A 24 -4.03 9.69 -19.07
N ARG A 25 -3.17 10.29 -18.24
CA ARG A 25 -3.12 10.40 -16.75
C ARG A 25 -3.97 9.41 -15.90
N SER A 26 -4.15 8.17 -16.29
CA SER A 26 -4.75 7.13 -15.46
C SER A 26 -3.62 6.40 -14.76
N ILE A 27 -3.48 6.63 -13.46
CA ILE A 27 -2.47 5.98 -12.63
C ILE A 27 -2.68 4.46 -12.75
N PRO A 28 -1.66 3.69 -13.20
CA PRO A 28 -1.85 2.26 -13.40
C PRO A 28 -2.18 1.60 -12.06
N ARG A 29 -3.20 0.75 -12.03
CA ARG A 29 -3.72 0.12 -10.80
C ARG A 29 -2.63 -0.59 -9.96
N ARG A 30 -1.61 -1.14 -10.61
CA ARG A 30 -0.46 -1.78 -9.95
C ARG A 30 0.43 -0.79 -9.19
N LEU A 31 0.54 0.44 -9.69
CA LEU A 31 1.30 1.50 -9.02
C LEU A 31 0.62 1.94 -7.71
N ILE A 32 -0.71 1.92 -7.67
CA ILE A 32 -1.46 2.22 -6.45
C ILE A 32 -1.14 1.19 -5.35
N ILE A 33 -1.08 -0.09 -5.69
CA ILE A 33 -0.69 -1.16 -4.75
C ILE A 33 0.73 -0.95 -4.22
N LEU A 34 1.68 -0.56 -5.07
CA LEU A 34 3.05 -0.28 -4.65
C LEU A 34 3.13 0.94 -3.72
N ILE A 35 2.35 1.98 -4.00
CA ILE A 35 2.29 3.18 -3.15
C ILE A 35 1.64 2.84 -1.81
N ASP A 36 0.57 2.05 -1.81
CA ASP A 36 -0.11 1.60 -0.59
C ASP A 36 0.83 0.74 0.28
N ALA A 37 1.57 -0.18 -0.33
CA ALA A 37 2.60 -1.00 0.33
C ALA A 37 3.73 -0.16 0.93
N PHE A 38 4.25 0.80 0.17
CA PHE A 38 5.25 1.74 0.66
C PHE A 38 4.72 2.58 1.83
N ALA A 39 3.47 3.04 1.75
CA ALA A 39 2.84 3.82 2.81
C ALA A 39 2.70 3.01 4.11
N ILE A 40 2.41 1.70 4.05
CA ILE A 40 2.40 0.82 5.23
C ILE A 40 3.79 0.81 5.88
N VAL A 41 4.84 0.49 5.10
CA VAL A 41 6.20 0.39 5.65
C VAL A 41 6.65 1.75 6.22
N ALA A 42 6.43 2.84 5.49
CA ALA A 42 6.76 4.18 5.94
C ALA A 42 6.01 4.58 7.22
N ALA A 43 4.71 4.28 7.30
CA ALA A 43 3.90 4.53 8.50
C ALA A 43 4.38 3.72 9.69
N PHE A 44 4.86 2.49 9.48
CA PHE A 44 5.37 1.63 10.53
C PHE A 44 6.70 2.14 11.09
N LEU A 45 7.61 2.54 10.21
CA LEU A 45 8.88 3.18 10.60
C LEU A 45 8.63 4.52 11.31
N PHE A 46 7.66 5.30 10.84
CA PHE A 46 7.24 6.53 11.51
C PHE A 46 6.66 6.27 12.90
N ALA A 47 5.87 5.20 13.07
CA ALA A 47 5.34 4.80 14.37
C ALA A 47 6.46 4.40 15.35
N TYR A 48 7.49 3.70 14.85
CA TYR A 48 8.72 3.43 15.60
C TYR A 48 9.38 4.72 16.06
N TYR A 49 9.62 5.64 15.11
CA TYR A 49 10.27 6.90 15.39
C TYR A 49 9.52 7.76 16.43
N LEU A 50 8.18 7.81 16.33
CA LEU A 50 7.32 8.49 17.31
C LEU A 50 7.33 7.81 18.68
N ARG A 51 7.26 6.47 18.72
CA ARG A 51 7.23 5.70 19.98
C ARG A 51 8.45 5.96 20.85
N PHE A 52 9.59 6.17 20.20
CA PHE A 52 10.87 6.43 20.83
C PHE A 52 11.18 7.92 20.99
N SER A 53 10.16 8.78 20.95
CA SER A 53 10.29 10.22 21.15
C SER A 53 11.37 10.83 20.25
N PHE A 54 11.43 10.41 18.98
CA PHE A 54 12.38 10.89 17.97
C PHE A 54 13.85 10.48 18.20
N ASN A 55 14.11 9.51 19.08
CA ASN A 55 15.45 9.00 19.34
C ASN A 55 15.76 7.73 18.52
N LEU A 56 16.63 7.84 17.52
CA LEU A 56 16.99 6.72 16.62
C LEU A 56 17.91 5.67 17.28
N ASP A 57 18.66 6.04 18.32
CA ASP A 57 19.60 5.13 19.00
C ASP A 57 18.91 4.16 19.96
N SER A 58 17.64 4.42 20.25
CA SER A 58 16.84 3.65 21.21
C SER A 58 16.24 2.36 20.64
N PHE A 59 16.39 2.11 19.33
CA PHE A 59 15.89 0.89 18.69
C PHE A 59 16.78 0.41 17.56
N ILE A 60 16.68 -0.89 17.25
CA ILE A 60 17.44 -1.51 16.16
C ILE A 60 16.63 -1.43 14.87
N LEU A 61 17.10 -0.65 13.90
CA LEU A 61 16.43 -0.45 12.60
C LEU A 61 16.11 -1.78 11.89
N VAL A 62 17.02 -2.75 11.95
CA VAL A 62 16.84 -4.08 11.32
C VAL A 62 15.63 -4.82 11.91
N VAL A 63 15.39 -4.70 13.22
CA VAL A 63 14.23 -5.31 13.87
C VAL A 63 12.95 -4.59 13.44
N ALA A 64 12.97 -3.25 13.43
CA ALA A 64 11.84 -2.45 12.96
C ALA A 64 11.46 -2.78 11.51
N LEU A 65 12.45 -2.96 10.62
CA LEU A 65 12.22 -3.36 9.23
C LEU A 65 11.61 -4.77 9.12
N LYS A 66 12.14 -5.75 9.85
CA LYS A 66 11.58 -7.11 9.87
C LYS A 66 10.12 -7.14 10.35
N GLN A 67 9.82 -6.38 11.40
CA GLN A 67 8.45 -6.26 11.92
C GLN A 67 7.54 -5.50 10.94
N SER A 68 8.06 -4.48 10.25
CA SER A 68 7.31 -3.77 9.21
C SER A 68 6.96 -4.66 8.02
N LEU A 69 7.85 -5.61 7.65
CA LEU A 69 7.58 -6.59 6.60
C LEU A 69 6.51 -7.59 7.02
N LEU A 70 6.54 -8.05 8.29
CA LEU A 70 5.47 -8.88 8.83
C LEU A 70 4.12 -8.15 8.78
N ALA A 71 4.09 -6.90 9.24
CA ALA A 71 2.89 -6.06 9.17
C ALA A 71 2.42 -5.88 7.72
N LEU A 72 3.33 -5.58 6.79
CA LEU A 72 3.02 -5.45 5.36
C LEU A 72 2.37 -6.71 4.79
N ILE A 73 2.91 -7.90 5.09
CA ILE A 73 2.34 -9.17 4.62
C ILE A 73 0.92 -9.37 5.13
N VAL A 74 0.68 -9.10 6.43
CA VAL A 74 -0.66 -9.21 7.03
C VAL A 74 -1.62 -8.22 6.37
N TYR A 75 -1.22 -6.96 6.25
CA TYR A 75 -2.05 -5.93 5.62
C TYR A 75 -2.38 -6.26 4.17
N LEU A 76 -1.39 -6.66 3.36
CA LEU A 76 -1.61 -7.06 1.97
C LEU A 76 -2.55 -8.27 1.87
N ALA A 77 -2.42 -9.26 2.75
CA ALA A 77 -3.32 -10.42 2.78
C ALA A 77 -4.78 -10.00 3.02
N PHE A 78 -5.00 -9.10 3.99
CA PHE A 78 -6.32 -8.55 4.29
C PHE A 78 -6.84 -7.65 3.17
N GLU A 79 -6.00 -6.83 2.54
CA GLU A 79 -6.43 -6.01 1.41
C GLU A 79 -6.89 -6.82 0.21
N VAL A 80 -6.21 -7.95 -0.06
CA VAL A 80 -6.61 -8.91 -1.10
C VAL A 80 -7.92 -9.59 -0.72
N LEU A 81 -8.07 -10.03 0.54
CA LEU A 81 -9.27 -10.70 1.05
C LEU A 81 -10.51 -9.80 0.95
N PHE A 82 -10.41 -8.56 1.41
CA PHE A 82 -11.50 -7.58 1.41
C PHE A 82 -11.65 -6.85 0.07
N ARG A 83 -10.80 -7.16 -0.92
CA ARG A 83 -10.77 -6.53 -2.25
C ARG A 83 -10.81 -5.00 -2.17
N SER A 84 -10.06 -4.41 -1.23
CA SER A 84 -9.98 -2.96 -1.02
C SER A 84 -9.61 -2.22 -2.32
N PHE A 85 -8.86 -2.88 -3.21
CA PHE A 85 -8.46 -2.37 -4.52
C PHE A 85 -9.55 -2.32 -5.60
N ALA A 86 -10.76 -2.84 -5.36
CA ALA A 86 -11.83 -2.90 -6.36
C ALA A 86 -12.70 -1.62 -6.45
N GLY A 87 -12.47 -0.66 -5.56
CA GLY A 87 -13.31 0.53 -5.39
C GLY A 87 -13.17 1.64 -6.44
N LEU A 88 -12.00 1.76 -7.07
CA LEU A 88 -11.62 2.92 -7.90
C LEU A 88 -12.49 3.16 -9.15
N THR A 89 -13.44 2.28 -9.47
CA THR A 89 -14.26 2.34 -10.69
C THR A 89 -15.69 2.85 -10.53
N ASN A 90 -16.20 3.09 -9.31
CA ASN A 90 -17.59 3.55 -9.11
C ASN A 90 -17.71 4.88 -8.33
N ARG A 91 -18.79 5.63 -8.54
CA ARG A 91 -19.07 6.98 -7.97
C ARG A 91 -19.26 7.00 -6.43
N THR A 92 -18.78 6.04 -5.65
CA THR A 92 -19.05 5.91 -4.20
C THR A 92 -17.76 5.97 -3.34
N THR A 93 -17.17 7.16 -3.19
CA THR A 93 -15.94 7.38 -2.38
C THR A 93 -16.04 6.87 -0.94
N ILE A 94 -17.24 6.95 -0.35
CA ILE A 94 -17.48 6.55 1.04
C ILE A 94 -17.33 5.03 1.22
N GLN A 95 -17.88 4.23 0.29
CA GLN A 95 -17.81 2.76 0.38
C GLN A 95 -16.36 2.26 0.27
N ASP A 96 -15.53 2.94 -0.51
CA ASP A 96 -14.12 2.59 -0.65
C ASP A 96 -13.34 2.87 0.63
N ILE A 97 -13.59 4.03 1.25
CA ILE A 97 -12.98 4.38 2.54
C ILE A 97 -13.42 3.39 3.63
N LEU A 98 -14.70 3.00 3.64
CA LEU A 98 -15.21 2.00 4.61
C LEU A 98 -14.56 0.62 4.42
N ARG A 99 -14.31 0.18 3.18
CA ARG A 99 -13.59 -1.07 2.92
C ARG A 99 -12.15 -1.00 3.43
N VAL A 100 -11.46 0.12 3.21
CA VAL A 100 -10.13 0.37 3.77
C VAL A 100 -10.17 0.35 5.29
N PHE A 101 -11.15 1.01 5.91
CA PHE A 101 -11.32 1.05 7.36
C PHE A 101 -11.51 -0.35 7.96
N ILE A 102 -12.39 -1.17 7.38
CA ILE A 102 -12.62 -2.54 7.85
C ILE A 102 -11.37 -3.39 7.66
N SER A 103 -10.74 -3.34 6.47
CA SER A 103 -9.52 -4.10 6.17
C SER A 103 -8.40 -3.77 7.16
N THR A 104 -8.12 -2.48 7.38
CA THR A 104 -7.05 -2.02 8.29
C THR A 104 -7.35 -2.39 9.74
N THR A 105 -8.61 -2.27 10.18
CA THR A 105 -9.03 -2.65 11.53
C THR A 105 -8.86 -4.14 11.76
N CYS A 106 -9.27 -4.98 10.80
CA CYS A 106 -9.07 -6.43 10.88
C CYS A 106 -7.57 -6.80 10.88
N SER A 107 -6.74 -6.17 10.05
CA SER A 107 -5.29 -6.42 10.03
C SER A 107 -4.64 -6.12 11.38
N VAL A 108 -4.98 -4.98 12.00
CA VAL A 108 -4.43 -4.59 13.30
C VAL A 108 -4.96 -5.48 14.42
N ALA A 109 -6.25 -5.83 14.39
CA ALA A 109 -6.82 -6.76 15.36
C ALA A 109 -6.08 -8.11 15.33
N VAL A 110 -5.77 -8.63 14.14
CA VAL A 110 -4.99 -9.86 13.99
C VAL A 110 -3.56 -9.68 14.48
N LEU A 111 -2.86 -8.60 14.12
CA LEU A 111 -1.50 -8.34 14.61
C LEU A 111 -1.46 -8.20 16.14
N MET A 112 -2.43 -7.52 16.74
CA MET A 112 -2.57 -7.41 18.18
C MET A 112 -2.81 -8.78 18.83
N LEU A 113 -3.68 -9.59 18.24
CA LEU A 113 -3.98 -10.93 18.76
C LEU A 113 -2.76 -11.85 18.68
N ILE A 114 -2.03 -11.83 17.56
CA ILE A 114 -0.78 -12.59 17.38
C ILE A 114 0.27 -12.13 18.42
N THR A 115 0.45 -10.82 18.59
CA THR A 115 1.39 -10.25 19.56
C THR A 115 1.01 -10.64 20.99
N PHE A 116 -0.28 -10.57 21.32
CA PHE A 116 -0.81 -10.94 22.63
C PHE A 116 -0.60 -12.43 22.93
N LEU A 117 -0.91 -13.31 21.97
CA LEU A 117 -0.67 -14.75 22.10
C LEU A 117 0.82 -15.07 22.26
N SER A 118 1.69 -14.43 21.46
CA SER A 118 3.13 -14.62 21.55
C SER A 118 3.66 -14.28 22.94
N SER A 119 3.16 -13.20 23.55
CA SER A 119 3.53 -12.82 24.91
C SER A 119 3.02 -13.80 25.97
N HIS A 120 1.87 -14.43 25.76
CA HIS A 120 1.27 -15.35 26.73
C HIS A 120 1.87 -16.76 26.66
N LEU A 121 2.20 -17.23 25.45
CA LEU A 121 2.84 -18.54 25.21
C LEU A 121 4.36 -18.51 25.41
N ALA A 122 4.93 -17.39 25.90
CA ALA A 122 6.37 -17.18 26.07
C ALA A 122 7.20 -17.43 24.78
N TRP A 123 6.60 -17.18 23.62
CA TRP A 123 7.30 -17.27 22.34
C TRP A 123 8.26 -16.08 22.21
N GLN A 124 9.55 -16.33 22.38
CA GLN A 124 10.61 -15.31 22.33
C GLN A 124 11.04 -14.97 20.89
N PHE A 125 10.08 -14.84 19.97
CA PHE A 125 10.39 -14.39 18.62
C PHE A 125 10.36 -12.86 18.55
N ASP A 126 11.54 -12.24 18.39
CA ASP A 126 11.69 -10.78 18.21
C ASP A 126 10.87 -10.22 17.04
N LEU A 127 10.53 -11.07 16.07
CA LEU A 127 9.67 -10.76 14.92
C LEU A 127 8.21 -10.47 15.32
N ILE A 128 7.72 -11.12 16.38
CA ILE A 128 6.31 -11.10 16.77
C ILE A 128 6.08 -10.21 18.00
N ASN A 129 7.12 -9.97 18.79
CA ASN A 129 7.05 -9.12 19.97
C ASN A 129 7.08 -7.62 19.59
N ILE A 130 5.97 -7.13 19.05
CA ILE A 130 5.80 -5.72 18.66
C ILE A 130 5.15 -4.94 19.82
N PRO A 131 5.72 -3.83 20.29
CA PRO A 131 5.06 -2.99 21.27
C PRO A 131 3.66 -2.52 20.81
N ARG A 132 2.64 -2.78 21.63
CA ARG A 132 1.23 -2.42 21.33
C ARG A 132 1.02 -0.96 20.94
N SER A 133 1.80 -0.05 21.52
CA SER A 133 1.78 1.38 21.17
C SER A 133 2.24 1.65 19.74
N ILE A 134 3.21 0.90 19.22
CA ILE A 134 3.64 1.01 17.82
C ILE A 134 2.51 0.58 16.89
N LEU A 135 1.83 -0.53 17.19
CA LEU A 135 0.69 -1.00 16.41
C LEU A 135 -0.46 0.03 16.37
N LEU A 136 -0.76 0.69 17.50
CA LEU A 136 -1.79 1.74 17.55
C LEU A 136 -1.42 2.98 16.74
N ILE A 137 -0.19 3.48 16.89
CA ILE A 137 0.28 4.65 16.12
C ILE A 137 0.31 4.31 14.62
N HIS A 138 0.76 3.10 14.28
CA HIS A 138 0.78 2.60 12.91
C HIS A 138 -0.63 2.53 12.32
N TYR A 139 -1.61 2.00 13.06
CA TYR A 139 -3.01 1.94 12.65
C TYR A 139 -3.54 3.32 12.24
N ILE A 140 -3.40 4.31 13.12
CA ILE A 140 -3.87 5.68 12.88
C ILE A 140 -3.14 6.29 11.68
N SER A 141 -1.83 6.09 11.60
CA SER A 141 -0.99 6.62 10.52
C SER A 141 -1.39 6.05 9.15
N VAL A 142 -1.59 4.74 9.04
CA VAL A 142 -2.01 4.08 7.79
C VAL A 142 -3.41 4.53 7.40
N LEU A 143 -4.35 4.59 8.35
CA LEU A 143 -5.73 5.01 8.09
C LEU A 143 -5.78 6.42 7.51
N ILE A 144 -4.99 7.35 8.05
CA ILE A 144 -4.87 8.72 7.54
C ILE A 144 -4.20 8.72 6.15
N LEU A 145 -3.03 8.10 6.01
CA LEU A 145 -2.25 8.11 4.77
C LEU A 145 -3.04 7.50 3.60
N TRP A 146 -3.62 6.33 3.79
CA TRP A 146 -4.40 5.67 2.73
C TRP A 146 -5.67 6.43 2.37
N SER A 147 -6.36 7.02 3.36
CA SER A 147 -7.53 7.86 3.08
C SER A 147 -7.16 9.07 2.22
N ILE A 148 -6.07 9.76 2.55
CA ILE A 148 -5.55 10.89 1.76
C ILE A 148 -5.17 10.43 0.35
N LEU A 149 -4.42 9.33 0.22
CA LEU A 149 -4.00 8.79 -1.08
C LEU A 149 -5.19 8.49 -1.98
N ARG A 150 -6.27 7.88 -1.46
CA ARG A 150 -7.49 7.59 -2.23
C ARG A 150 -8.19 8.87 -2.69
N ILE A 151 -8.29 9.88 -1.84
CA ILE A 151 -8.88 11.18 -2.21
C ILE A 151 -8.04 11.83 -3.32
N VAL A 152 -6.72 11.86 -3.17
CA VAL A 152 -5.80 12.45 -4.16
C VAL A 152 -5.85 11.72 -5.49
N PHE A 153 -5.87 10.39 -5.49
CA PHE A 153 -5.96 9.61 -6.72
C PHE A 153 -7.30 9.78 -7.41
N LYS A 154 -8.40 9.87 -6.66
CA LYS A 154 -9.73 10.13 -7.21
C LYS A 154 -9.87 11.55 -7.76
N ALA A 155 -9.22 12.54 -7.16
CA ALA A 155 -9.24 13.91 -7.66
C ALA A 155 -8.47 14.08 -8.99
N LYS A 156 -7.58 13.14 -9.33
CA LYS A 156 -6.74 13.20 -10.54
C LYS A 156 -7.19 12.29 -11.68
N GLY A 157 -8.09 11.34 -11.43
CA GLY A 157 -8.64 10.38 -12.41
C GLY A 157 -10.03 10.79 -12.87
#